data_AF-A0A8S9R866-F1
#
_entry.id   AF-A0A8S9R866-F1
#
_cell.length_a   1.000
_cell.length_b   1.000
_cell.length_c   1.000
_cell.angle_alpha   90.00
_cell.angle_beta   90.00
_cell.angle_gamma   90.00
#
_symmetry.space_group_name_H-M   'P 1'
#
loop_
_entity.id
_entity.type
_entity.pdbx_description
1 polymer ?
#
loop_
_entity_poly.entity_id
_entity_poly.type
_entity_poly.pdbx_seq_one_letter_code
_entity_poly.pdbx_strand_id
1 'polypeptide(L)' 'MAEVRKMEEIKALFTEALTPSLKVLPKVDDPGKFVFPCSIAGVEFKEALCDSGSNVNLSQGRL' A
#
# COMPACT_ATOMS: atom_id res chain seq x y z
N MET A 1 -29.31 13.29 25.08
CA MET A 1 -29.99 13.79 23.87
C MET A 1 -29.05 14.57 22.95
N ALA A 2 -28.38 15.63 23.44
CA ALA A 2 -27.43 16.41 22.62
C ALA A 2 -26.20 15.62 22.11
N GLU A 3 -25.64 14.73 22.94
CA GLU A 3 -24.51 13.86 22.59
C GLU A 3 -24.85 12.89 21.43
N VAL A 4 -26.04 12.30 21.49
CA VAL A 4 -26.55 11.35 20.49
C VAL A 4 -26.74 12.07 19.15
N ARG A 5 -27.30 13.28 19.19
CA ARG A 5 -27.46 14.14 18.01
C ARG A 5 -26.12 14.47 17.36
N LYS A 6 -25.09 14.78 18.15
CA LYS A 6 -23.74 15.06 17.64
C LYS A 6 -23.13 13.83 16.94
N MET A 7 -23.36 12.64 17.48
CA MET A 7 -22.93 11.38 16.86
C MET A 7 -23.67 11.12 15.54
N GLU A 8 -24.96 11.42 15.47
CA GLU A 8 -25.77 11.28 14.24
C GLU A 8 -25.32 12.26 13.15
N GLU A 9 -25.03 13.51 13.51
CA GLU A 9 -24.49 14.52 12.60
C GLU A 9 -23.11 14.11 12.03
N ILE A 10 -22.23 13.56 12.87
CA ILE A 10 -20.92 13.03 12.43
C ILE A 10 -21.10 11.85 11.47
N LYS A 11 -22.02 10.93 11.75
CA LYS A 11 -22.31 9.78 10.86
C LYS A 11 -22.88 10.23 9.52
N ALA A 12 -23.75 11.25 9.51
CA ALA A 12 -24.31 11.80 8.30
C ALA A 12 -23.22 12.43 7.42
N LEU A 13 -22.33 13.24 7.99
CA LEU A 13 -21.18 13.83 7.31
C LEU A 13 -20.24 12.77 6.72
N PHE A 14 -19.97 11.70 7.48
CA PHE A 14 -19.13 10.60 7.00
C PHE A 14 -19.78 9.85 5.84
N THR A 15 -21.09 9.61 5.91
CA THR A 15 -21.85 8.93 4.85
C THR A 15 -21.90 9.78 3.58
N GLU A 16 -22.17 11.08 3.71
CA GLU A 16 -22.18 12.03 2.59
C GLU A 16 -20.79 12.14 1.92
N ALA A 17 -19.70 12.11 2.70
CA ALA A 17 -18.35 12.12 2.15
C ALA A 17 -17.99 10.83 1.38
N LEU A 18 -18.61 9.70 1.71
CA LEU A 18 -18.33 8.40 1.10
C LEU A 18 -19.17 8.10 -0.15
N THR A 19 -20.36 8.69 -0.29
CA THR A 19 -21.31 8.37 -1.37
C THR A 19 -20.83 8.68 -2.80
N PRO A 20 -20.02 9.72 -3.09
CA PRO A 20 -19.56 9.97 -4.46
C PRO A 20 -18.29 9.19 -4.84
N SER A 21 -17.54 8.66 -3.86
CA SER A 21 -16.11 8.33 -4.04
C SER A 21 -15.71 6.91 -3.65
N LEU A 22 -16.58 6.11 -3.02
CA LEU A 22 -16.32 4.68 -2.86
C LEU A 22 -16.56 3.93 -4.18
N LYS A 23 -15.71 4.20 -5.18
CA LYS A 23 -15.38 3.18 -6.17
C LYS A 23 -14.68 2.09 -5.39
N VAL A 24 -15.45 1.13 -4.91
CA VAL A 24 -14.91 -0.10 -4.32
C VAL A 24 -14.17 -0.77 -5.45
N LEU A 25 -12.86 -0.53 -5.51
CA LEU A 25 -11.99 -1.30 -6.37
C LEU A 25 -12.16 -2.75 -5.93
N PRO A 26 -12.43 -3.69 -6.86
CA PRO A 26 -12.48 -5.09 -6.50
C PRO A 26 -11.17 -5.43 -5.79
N LYS A 27 -11.26 -6.06 -4.62
CA LYS A 27 -10.08 -6.62 -3.96
C LYS A 27 -9.51 -7.66 -4.91
N VAL A 28 -8.36 -7.36 -5.49
CA VAL A 28 -7.56 -8.31 -6.25
C VAL A 28 -6.64 -9.00 -5.25
N ASP A 29 -6.39 -10.30 -5.44
CA ASP A 29 -5.38 -11.00 -4.68
C ASP A 29 -4.03 -10.30 -4.83
N ASP A 30 -3.21 -10.34 -3.78
CA ASP A 30 -1.87 -9.78 -3.84
C ASP A 30 -1.08 -10.50 -4.95
N PRO A 31 -0.51 -9.79 -5.94
CA PRO A 31 0.26 -10.41 -7.02
C PRO A 31 1.55 -11.08 -6.53
N GLY A 32 1.87 -10.98 -5.23
CA GLY A 32 3.07 -11.49 -4.61
C GLY A 32 4.16 -10.42 -4.50
N LYS A 33 5.41 -10.86 -4.35
CA LYS A 33 6.58 -9.98 -4.23
C LYS A 33 6.79 -9.15 -5.50
N PHE A 34 6.89 -7.83 -5.37
CA PHE A 34 7.34 -6.96 -6.47
C PHE A 34 8.86 -7.07 -6.63
N VAL A 35 9.30 -7.97 -7.51
CA VAL A 35 10.71 -8.19 -7.84
C VAL A 35 11.04 -7.73 -9.25
N PHE A 36 12.27 -7.26 -9.46
CA PHE A 36 12.80 -6.91 -10.77
C PHE A 36 14.26 -7.35 -10.93
N PRO A 37 14.72 -7.67 -12.16
CA PRO A 37 16.12 -7.94 -12.39
C PRO A 37 16.94 -6.63 -12.35
N CYS A 38 18.12 -6.68 -11.75
CA CYS A 38 19.05 -5.56 -11.74
C CYS A 38 20.51 -6.03 -11.77
N SER A 39 21.43 -5.09 -12.00
CA SER A 39 22.87 -5.34 -11.92
C SER A 39 23.56 -4.31 -11.02
N ILE A 40 24.42 -4.76 -10.11
CA ILE A 40 25.26 -3.89 -9.27
C ILE A 40 26.71 -4.25 -9.54
N ALA A 41 27.50 -3.28 -10.03
CA ALA A 41 28.91 -3.46 -10.40
C ALA A 41 29.19 -4.67 -11.33
N GLY A 42 28.25 -4.97 -12.23
CA GLY A 42 28.37 -6.11 -13.16
C GLY A 42 27.89 -7.45 -12.60
N VAL A 43 27.51 -7.52 -11.31
CA VAL A 43 26.86 -8.70 -10.73
C VAL A 43 25.36 -8.64 -11.00
N GLU A 44 24.80 -9.68 -11.61
CA GLU A 44 23.37 -9.79 -11.90
C GLU A 44 22.57 -10.34 -10.72
N PHE A 45 21.46 -9.67 -10.42
CA PHE A 45 20.45 -10.08 -9.44
C PHE A 45 19.13 -10.27 -10.18
N LYS A 46 18.69 -11.53 -10.35
CA LYS A 46 17.46 -11.84 -11.13
C LYS A 46 16.17 -11.47 -10.41
N GLU A 47 16.18 -11.49 -9.09
CA GLU A 47 15.00 -11.25 -8.25
C GLU A 47 15.33 -10.25 -7.13
N ALA A 48 15.56 -8.98 -7.49
CA ALA A 48 15.70 -7.93 -6.49
C ALA A 48 14.32 -7.47 -5.99
N LEU A 49 14.05 -7.62 -4.69
CA LEU A 49 12.82 -7.14 -4.06
C LEU A 49 12.81 -5.61 -4.01
N CYS A 50 11.74 -5.00 -4.49
CA CYS A 50 11.51 -3.57 -4.33
C CYS A 50 10.59 -3.35 -3.12
N ASP A 51 11.18 -2.92 -2.01
CA ASP A 51 10.46 -2.62 -0.77
C ASP A 51 10.56 -1.13 -0.45
N SER A 52 9.46 -0.38 -0.66
CA SER A 52 9.39 1.05 -0.32
C SER A 52 9.32 1.33 1.18
N GLY A 53 9.11 0.30 2.01
CA GLY A 53 9.15 0.39 3.46
C GLY A 53 10.57 0.31 4.05
N SER A 54 11.56 -0.06 3.23
CA SER A 54 12.95 -0.18 3.64
C SER A 54 13.78 1.05 3.22
N ASN A 55 14.68 1.48 4.10
CA ASN A 55 15.62 2.59 3.84
C ASN A 55 17.05 2.11 3.53
N VAL A 56 17.28 0.80 3.50
CA VAL A 56 18.57 0.16 3.22
C VAL A 56 18.39 -0.96 2.21
N ASN A 57 19.39 -1.16 1.35
CA ASN A 57 19.42 -2.28 0.41
C ASN A 57 20.28 -3.41 1.01
N LEU A 58 19.70 -4.59 1.18
CA LEU A 58 20.41 -5.78 1.61
C LEU A 58 20.64 -6.70 0.41
N SER A 59 21.86 -7.22 0.28
CA SER A 59 22.21 -8.24 -0.71
C SER A 59 23.04 -9.32 -0.04
N GLN A 60 22.82 -10.58 -0.41
CA GLN A 60 23.54 -11.72 0.16
C GLN A 60 24.61 -12.21 -0.83
N GLY A 61 25.87 -11.87 -0.58
CA GLY A 61 27.04 -12.45 -1.27
C GLY A 61 27.87 -11.46 -2.09
N ARG A 62 29.20 -11.71 -2.12
CA ARG A 62 30.30 -10.83 -2.56
C ARG A 62 30.13 -10.22 -3.96
N LEU A 63 30.37 -8.90 -4.04
CA LEU A 63 30.78 -8.19 -5.25
C LEU A 63 32.16 -8.66 -5.72
#